data_AF-A0A8D8DE76-F1
#
_entry.id   AF-A0A8D8DE76-F1
#
_cell.length_a   1.000
_cell.length_b   1.000
_cell.length_c   1.000
_cell.angle_alpha   90.00
_cell.angle_beta   90.00
_cell.angle_gamma   90.00
#
_symmetry.space_group_name_H-M   'P 1'
#
loop_
_entity.id
_entity.type
_entity.pdbx_description
1 polymer ?
#
loop_
_entity_poly.entity_id
_entity_poly.type
_entity_poly.pdbx_seq_one_letter_code
_entity_poly.pdbx_strand_id
1 'polypeptide(L)'
;RPNKESIVVDDEPDYIEHGDVIQLVHGVTSRALNSHDVASPMTPLSQEVSCYIDYNISMPANLLWKVEIINAKESNNKWNAIMSQIRLVHVNTTAALKYTGEQLPDWGFNQFEVAADRRQFTMDTIWNVEEHRYTQDKDKKDVLEKLLKTEMIPIEPTQLSFWDKFYELQMKMLVHAEKLEGHMYSSEPFEWPLMDKGIAYWVDSASNAQIHLLGNLVIWYSATLAIVAYVGFLVFYLIRRRRQFFDLNEDEWQKFRFGGEIFLAGYFIHYLPYLFVEQTLFLYNYLPALLYKI
;
A
#
# COMPACT_ATOMS: atom_id res chain seq x y z
N ARG A 1 4.18 -15.30 33.58
CA ARG A 1 3.42 -14.54 34.61
C ARG A 1 4.35 -13.47 35.19
N PRO A 2 3.86 -12.28 35.59
CA PRO A 2 4.72 -11.19 36.10
C PRO A 2 5.58 -11.58 37.32
N ASN A 3 5.09 -12.52 38.15
CA ASN A 3 5.80 -12.99 39.35
C ASN A 3 6.77 -14.15 39.06
N LYS A 4 6.90 -14.60 37.81
CA LYS A 4 7.80 -15.69 37.41
C LYS A 4 8.94 -15.09 36.56
N GLU A 5 10.15 -15.10 37.09
CA GLU A 5 11.34 -14.57 36.39
C GLU A 5 11.92 -15.55 35.34
N SER A 6 11.57 -16.83 35.41
CA SER A 6 12.03 -17.85 34.46
C SER A 6 11.13 -17.93 33.23
N ILE A 7 11.77 -17.93 32.04
CA ILE A 7 11.11 -18.19 30.75
C ILE A 7 10.95 -19.71 30.51
N VAL A 8 11.61 -20.54 31.34
CA VAL A 8 11.52 -22.01 31.28
C VAL A 8 10.14 -22.47 31.74
N VAL A 9 9.55 -23.38 30.98
CA VAL A 9 8.25 -23.98 31.30
C VAL A 9 8.44 -25.05 32.37
N ASP A 10 7.65 -24.96 33.45
CA ASP A 10 7.61 -25.97 34.52
C ASP A 10 6.96 -27.28 34.01
N ASP A 11 7.15 -28.40 34.72
CA ASP A 11 6.58 -29.70 34.34
C ASP A 11 5.04 -29.71 34.32
N GLU A 12 4.40 -28.81 35.08
CA GLU A 12 2.95 -28.56 35.03
C GLU A 12 2.63 -27.34 34.17
N PRO A 13 1.76 -27.47 33.14
CA PRO A 13 1.44 -26.36 32.25
C PRO A 13 0.56 -25.29 32.92
N ASP A 14 1.10 -24.09 33.07
CA ASP A 14 0.38 -22.88 33.49
C ASP A 14 -0.25 -22.23 32.25
N TYR A 15 -1.55 -22.50 32.02
CA TYR A 15 -2.29 -21.92 30.91
C TYR A 15 -2.59 -20.43 31.15
N ILE A 16 -2.53 -19.64 30.09
CA ILE A 16 -2.99 -18.24 30.11
C ILE A 16 -4.48 -18.22 29.76
N GLU A 17 -5.25 -17.58 30.63
CA GLU A 17 -6.70 -17.46 30.53
C GLU A 17 -7.14 -16.03 30.21
N HIS A 18 -8.40 -15.89 29.77
CA HIS A 18 -8.99 -14.57 29.55
C HIS A 18 -8.97 -13.73 30.83
N GLY A 19 -8.43 -12.51 30.73
CA GLY A 19 -8.32 -11.56 31.83
C GLY A 19 -6.98 -11.61 32.57
N ASP A 20 -6.11 -12.57 32.22
CA ASP A 20 -4.80 -12.68 32.84
C ASP A 20 -3.87 -11.52 32.52
N VAL A 21 -3.09 -11.11 33.51
CA VAL A 21 -2.02 -10.12 33.34
C VAL A 21 -0.71 -10.85 33.09
N ILE A 22 -0.06 -10.50 31.99
CA ILE A 22 1.18 -11.10 31.50
C ILE A 22 2.24 -10.03 31.27
N GLN A 23 3.47 -10.51 31.06
CA GLN A 23 4.59 -9.74 30.58
C GLN A 23 5.12 -10.44 29.32
N LEU A 24 5.27 -9.69 28.23
CA LEU A 24 5.82 -10.21 26.99
C LEU A 24 7.31 -9.88 26.96
N VAL A 25 8.16 -10.90 26.90
CA VAL A 25 9.61 -10.76 26.89
C VAL A 25 10.14 -11.28 25.57
N HIS A 26 10.93 -10.46 24.88
CA HIS A 26 11.56 -10.82 23.62
C HIS A 26 12.61 -11.90 23.85
N GLY A 27 12.52 -13.03 23.14
CA GLY A 27 13.34 -14.21 23.40
C GLY A 27 14.84 -14.00 23.25
N VAL A 28 15.28 -13.26 22.21
CA VAL A 28 16.70 -13.05 21.93
C VAL A 28 17.31 -11.95 22.79
N THR A 29 16.61 -10.82 22.93
CA THR A 29 17.15 -9.64 23.64
C THR A 29 16.81 -9.63 25.12
N SER A 30 15.92 -10.52 25.58
CA SER A 30 15.38 -10.58 26.94
C SER A 30 14.75 -9.27 27.43
N ARG A 31 14.32 -8.40 26.49
CA ARG A 31 13.68 -7.12 26.82
C ARG A 31 12.17 -7.29 26.89
N ALA A 32 11.54 -6.61 27.83
CA ALA A 32 10.09 -6.67 28.01
C ALA A 32 9.37 -5.60 27.19
N LEU A 33 8.23 -5.98 26.60
CA LEU A 33 7.35 -5.08 25.88
C LEU A 33 6.75 -4.04 26.83
N ASN A 34 6.86 -2.78 26.46
CA ASN A 34 6.53 -1.61 27.27
C ASN A 34 5.70 -0.62 26.48
N SER A 35 4.82 0.09 27.16
CA SER A 35 4.20 1.30 26.61
C SER A 35 4.18 2.40 27.67
N HIS A 36 4.14 3.64 27.24
CA HIS A 36 4.22 4.79 28.12
C HIS A 36 3.58 6.01 27.46
N ASP A 37 3.41 7.10 28.22
CA ASP A 37 2.72 8.29 27.74
C ASP A 37 3.63 9.17 26.89
N VAL A 38 4.10 8.60 25.78
CA VAL A 38 4.87 9.25 24.72
C VAL A 38 4.18 8.92 23.40
N ALA A 39 4.11 9.89 22.49
CA ALA A 39 3.46 9.72 21.21
C ALA A 39 4.24 8.73 20.31
N SER A 40 3.54 7.90 19.55
CA SER A 40 4.18 7.01 18.57
C SER A 40 4.85 7.82 17.44
N PRO A 41 5.96 7.32 16.84
CA PRO A 41 6.74 8.08 15.87
C PRO A 41 5.98 8.48 14.59
N MET A 42 5.13 7.59 14.07
CA MET A 42 4.36 7.83 12.84
C MET A 42 2.90 8.20 13.13
N THR A 43 2.35 7.70 14.25
CA THR A 43 0.99 7.98 14.68
C THR A 43 0.94 8.77 16.00
N PRO A 44 0.98 10.12 15.97
CA PRO A 44 1.09 10.94 17.18
C PRO A 44 -0.09 10.83 18.17
N LEU A 45 -1.23 10.34 17.71
CA LEU A 45 -2.42 10.13 18.54
C LEU A 45 -2.36 8.82 19.36
N SER A 46 -1.45 7.93 19.01
CA SER A 46 -1.22 6.66 19.70
C SER A 46 -0.02 6.77 20.64
N GLN A 47 0.05 5.86 21.61
CA GLN A 47 1.18 5.74 22.54
C GLN A 47 2.28 4.87 21.94
N GLU A 48 3.53 5.27 22.13
CA GLU A 48 4.69 4.51 21.73
C GLU A 48 4.72 3.15 22.45
N VAL A 49 5.05 2.11 21.68
CA VAL A 49 5.34 0.78 22.19
C VAL A 49 6.81 0.49 21.92
N SER A 50 7.52 0.12 22.97
CA SER A 50 8.97 -0.09 22.93
C SER A 50 9.36 -1.33 23.74
N CYS A 51 10.62 -1.74 23.63
CA CYS A 51 11.21 -2.73 24.52
C CYS A 51 11.96 -2.01 25.64
N TYR A 52 11.51 -2.15 26.89
CA TYR A 52 12.10 -1.44 28.03
C TYR A 52 13.54 -1.88 28.30
N ILE A 53 14.38 -0.91 28.63
CA ILE A 53 15.75 -1.10 29.09
C ILE A 53 15.97 -0.16 30.27
N ASP A 54 16.49 -0.70 31.37
CA ASP A 54 16.85 0.10 32.53
C ASP A 54 18.20 0.79 32.30
N TYR A 55 18.16 1.98 31.69
CA TYR A 55 19.32 2.84 31.47
C TYR A 55 19.51 3.87 32.59
N ASN A 56 19.01 3.60 33.82
CA ASN A 56 19.00 4.59 34.89
C ASN A 56 18.22 5.87 34.47
N ILE A 57 17.14 5.66 33.69
CA ILE A 57 16.23 6.71 33.22
C ILE A 57 15.14 6.88 34.27
N SER A 58 14.73 8.11 34.53
CA SER A 58 13.74 8.48 35.55
C SER A 58 12.29 8.03 35.26
N MET A 59 12.06 7.15 34.28
CA MET A 59 10.73 6.67 33.91
C MET A 59 10.52 5.23 34.39
N PRO A 60 9.43 4.96 35.14
CA PRO A 60 9.12 3.62 35.61
C PRO A 60 8.75 2.69 34.44
N ALA A 61 9.14 1.42 34.56
CA ALA A 61 8.78 0.39 33.61
C ALA A 61 7.28 0.06 33.69
N ASN A 62 6.56 0.13 32.57
CA ASN A 62 5.16 -0.30 32.48
C ASN A 62 5.07 -1.50 31.52
N LEU A 63 5.26 -2.69 32.08
CA LEU A 63 5.49 -3.93 31.31
C LEU A 63 4.30 -4.88 31.31
N LEU A 64 3.20 -4.47 31.96
CA LEU A 64 2.07 -5.35 32.23
C LEU A 64 1.00 -5.18 31.16
N TRP A 65 0.61 -6.31 30.58
CA TRP A 65 -0.41 -6.42 29.55
C TRP A 65 -1.48 -7.39 30.00
N LYS A 66 -2.74 -6.97 29.98
CA LYS A 66 -3.89 -7.82 30.23
C LYS A 66 -4.31 -8.47 28.92
N VAL A 67 -4.49 -9.78 28.93
CA VAL A 67 -4.94 -10.57 27.78
C VAL A 67 -6.45 -10.61 27.76
N GLU A 68 -7.05 -10.09 26.70
CA GLU A 68 -8.49 -10.19 26.45
C GLU A 68 -8.74 -11.08 25.23
N ILE A 69 -9.15 -12.33 25.48
CA ILE A 69 -9.55 -13.27 24.43
C ILE A 69 -10.95 -12.87 23.93
N ILE A 70 -11.07 -12.56 22.64
CA ILE A 70 -12.33 -12.11 22.02
C ILE A 70 -13.29 -13.28 21.85
N ASN A 71 -12.78 -14.42 21.38
CA ASN A 71 -13.54 -15.66 21.21
C ASN A 71 -13.44 -16.60 22.43
N ALA A 72 -13.44 -16.03 23.64
CA ALA A 72 -13.22 -16.78 24.88
C ALA A 72 -14.18 -17.96 25.09
N LYS A 73 -15.45 -17.84 24.64
CA LYS A 73 -16.44 -18.93 24.73
C LYS A 73 -16.06 -20.14 23.88
N GLU A 74 -15.44 -19.92 22.73
CA GLU A 74 -15.03 -20.98 21.80
C GLU A 74 -13.69 -21.60 22.24
N SER A 75 -12.80 -20.80 22.83
CA SER A 75 -11.48 -21.23 23.29
C SER A 75 -11.47 -21.79 24.72
N ASN A 76 -12.65 -21.99 25.33
CA ASN A 76 -12.81 -22.40 26.73
C ASN A 76 -12.03 -21.50 27.71
N ASN A 77 -12.06 -20.19 27.47
CA ASN A 77 -11.31 -19.14 28.16
C ASN A 77 -9.78 -19.29 28.13
N LYS A 78 -9.22 -20.21 27.35
CA LYS A 78 -7.77 -20.44 27.25
C LYS A 78 -7.19 -19.82 25.99
N TRP A 79 -5.95 -19.35 26.08
CA TRP A 79 -5.21 -18.83 24.93
C TRP A 79 -4.55 -19.97 24.14
N ASN A 80 -5.14 -20.28 22.98
CA ASN A 80 -4.65 -21.28 22.04
C ASN A 80 -4.03 -20.62 20.80
N ALA A 81 -2.92 -21.17 20.31
CA ALA A 81 -2.31 -20.75 19.04
C ALA A 81 -3.28 -20.96 17.86
N ILE A 82 -3.19 -20.08 16.87
CA ILE A 82 -3.95 -20.00 15.61
C ILE A 82 -5.45 -19.72 15.80
N MET A 83 -6.09 -20.38 16.75
CA MET A 83 -7.54 -20.30 16.96
C MET A 83 -7.99 -19.09 17.77
N SER A 84 -7.18 -18.62 18.72
CA SER A 84 -7.60 -17.55 19.63
C SER A 84 -7.29 -16.19 19.05
N GLN A 85 -8.30 -15.34 19.03
CA GLN A 85 -8.15 -13.92 18.73
C GLN A 85 -8.07 -13.16 20.05
N ILE A 86 -6.97 -12.44 20.24
CA ILE A 86 -6.70 -11.76 21.50
C ILE A 86 -6.49 -10.26 21.30
N ARG A 87 -6.67 -9.51 22.38
CA ARG A 87 -6.25 -8.13 22.51
C ARG A 87 -5.32 -8.01 23.71
N LEU A 88 -4.23 -7.28 23.54
CA LEU A 88 -3.30 -6.98 24.61
C LEU A 88 -3.56 -5.56 25.09
N VAL A 89 -4.11 -5.43 26.30
CA VAL A 89 -4.46 -4.15 26.89
C VAL A 89 -3.41 -3.77 27.93
N HIS A 90 -2.72 -2.66 27.71
CA HIS A 90 -1.74 -2.14 28.63
C HIS A 90 -2.40 -1.75 29.95
N VAL A 91 -1.91 -2.30 31.07
CA VAL A 91 -2.59 -2.18 32.37
C VAL A 91 -2.64 -0.72 32.86
N ASN A 92 -1.57 0.04 32.69
CA ASN A 92 -1.45 1.37 33.28
C ASN A 92 -2.19 2.45 32.48
N THR A 93 -2.17 2.36 31.15
CA THR A 93 -2.79 3.38 30.28
C THR A 93 -4.11 2.93 29.67
N THR A 94 -4.49 1.66 29.85
CA THR A 94 -5.65 1.02 29.20
C THR A 94 -5.60 1.07 27.66
N ALA A 95 -4.47 1.41 27.05
CA ALA A 95 -4.34 1.39 25.60
C ALA A 95 -4.17 -0.07 25.09
N ALA A 96 -4.76 -0.40 23.95
CA ALA A 96 -4.61 -1.70 23.32
C ALA A 96 -3.47 -1.67 22.30
N LEU A 97 -2.66 -2.73 22.28
CA LEU A 97 -1.62 -2.93 21.28
C LEU A 97 -2.24 -3.01 19.89
N LYS A 98 -1.72 -2.22 18.96
CA LYS A 98 -2.27 -1.98 17.63
C LYS A 98 -1.18 -2.03 16.55
N TYR A 99 -1.51 -2.62 15.42
CA TYR A 99 -0.79 -2.43 14.16
C TYR A 99 -1.31 -1.18 13.44
N THR A 100 -0.48 -0.17 13.16
CA THR A 100 -0.99 1.09 12.58
C THR A 100 -1.05 1.07 11.06
N GLY A 101 -0.27 0.21 10.39
CA GLY A 101 -0.15 0.17 8.94
C GLY A 101 0.81 1.21 8.35
N GLU A 102 1.29 2.15 9.17
CA GLU A 102 2.31 3.11 8.79
C GLU A 102 3.69 2.46 8.80
N GLN A 103 4.57 2.88 7.88
CA GLN A 103 5.95 2.40 7.83
C GLN A 103 6.87 3.35 8.59
N LEU A 104 7.75 2.78 9.41
CA LEU A 104 8.84 3.51 10.03
C LEU A 104 9.84 3.95 8.94
N PRO A 105 10.50 5.11 9.07
CA PRO A 105 11.56 5.53 8.16
C PRO A 105 12.78 4.60 8.19
N ASP A 106 13.85 4.97 7.47
CA ASP A 106 15.09 4.19 7.35
C ASP A 106 15.68 3.71 8.68
N TRP A 107 15.54 4.49 9.76
CA TRP A 107 16.02 4.11 11.10
C TRP A 107 15.28 2.90 11.69
N GLY A 108 14.05 2.65 11.26
CA GLY A 108 13.23 1.48 11.61
C GLY A 108 13.22 0.41 10.53
N PHE A 109 14.17 0.46 9.59
CA PHE A 109 14.33 -0.51 8.51
C PHE A 109 13.08 -0.69 7.63
N ASN A 110 12.26 0.36 7.48
CA ASN A 110 11.00 0.32 6.72
C ASN A 110 10.01 -0.75 7.21
N GLN A 111 10.13 -1.15 8.49
CA GLN A 111 9.17 -2.02 9.16
C GLN A 111 7.90 -1.24 9.50
N PHE A 112 6.80 -1.97 9.72
CA PHE A 112 5.55 -1.35 10.13
C PHE A 112 5.57 -0.95 11.60
N GLU A 113 4.93 0.18 11.90
CA GLU A 113 4.79 0.69 13.25
C GLU A 113 3.80 -0.17 14.06
N VAL A 114 4.22 -0.47 15.29
CA VAL A 114 3.37 -1.04 16.35
C VAL A 114 3.21 0.03 17.42
N ALA A 115 1.97 0.32 17.78
CA ALA A 115 1.61 1.38 18.74
C ALA A 115 0.57 0.88 19.74
N ALA A 116 0.21 1.70 20.72
CA ALA A 116 -0.90 1.42 21.63
C ALA A 116 -1.97 2.52 21.52
N ASP A 117 -3.21 2.14 21.22
CA ASP A 117 -4.33 3.07 21.03
C ASP A 117 -5.35 2.93 22.17
N ARG A 118 -5.86 4.05 22.68
CA ARG A 118 -6.95 4.06 23.68
C ARG A 118 -8.25 3.55 23.09
N ARG A 119 -8.42 3.58 21.76
CA ARG A 119 -9.55 2.96 21.05
C ARG A 119 -9.34 1.45 20.93
N GLN A 120 -9.68 0.73 21.99
CA GLN A 120 -9.44 -0.70 22.11
C GLN A 120 -10.25 -1.55 21.11
N PHE A 121 -11.45 -1.11 20.68
CA PHE A 121 -12.36 -1.94 19.90
C PHE A 121 -12.23 -1.73 18.38
N THR A 122 -11.04 -1.96 17.85
CA THR A 122 -10.74 -1.90 16.40
C THR A 122 -10.14 -3.23 15.92
N MET A 123 -10.28 -3.53 14.63
CA MET A 123 -9.74 -4.77 14.03
C MET A 123 -8.21 -4.81 14.12
N ASP A 124 -7.56 -3.65 14.03
CA ASP A 124 -6.10 -3.50 14.08
C ASP A 124 -5.48 -3.83 15.45
N THR A 125 -6.31 -4.01 16.49
CA THR A 125 -5.88 -4.40 17.85
C THR A 125 -6.00 -5.90 18.11
N ILE A 126 -6.48 -6.66 17.12
CA ILE A 126 -6.68 -8.10 17.22
C ILE A 126 -5.39 -8.79 16.81
N TRP A 127 -4.85 -9.60 17.70
CA TRP A 127 -3.66 -10.40 17.49
C TRP A 127 -3.99 -11.87 17.58
N ASN A 128 -3.24 -12.69 16.85
CA ASN A 128 -3.24 -14.13 16.96
C ASN A 128 -1.80 -14.62 17.15
N VAL A 129 -1.66 -15.82 17.73
CA VAL A 129 -0.35 -16.48 17.86
C VAL A 129 -0.24 -17.48 16.72
N GLU A 130 0.62 -17.21 15.75
CA GLU A 130 0.85 -18.13 14.61
C GLU A 130 1.64 -19.36 15.05
N GLU A 131 2.68 -19.16 15.84
CA GLU A 131 3.58 -20.23 16.25
C GLU A 131 3.76 -20.26 17.76
N HIS A 132 3.64 -21.46 18.34
CA HIS A 132 3.90 -21.71 19.75
C HIS A 132 4.92 -22.84 19.88
N ARG A 133 6.03 -22.57 20.58
CA ARG A 133 7.11 -23.54 20.79
C ARG A 133 7.32 -23.77 22.28
N TYR A 134 7.37 -25.04 22.67
CA TYR A 134 7.74 -25.43 24.03
C TYR A 134 9.26 -25.41 24.18
N THR A 135 9.77 -24.58 25.09
CA THR A 135 11.18 -24.62 25.49
C THR A 135 11.32 -25.47 26.74
N GLN A 136 11.51 -26.78 26.57
CA GLN A 136 11.79 -27.71 27.69
C GLN A 136 13.28 -27.74 28.09
N ASP A 137 14.17 -27.15 27.30
CA ASP A 137 15.60 -27.16 27.58
C ASP A 137 15.95 -26.19 28.71
N LYS A 138 16.55 -26.72 29.77
CA LYS A 138 16.93 -25.98 30.99
C LYS A 138 18.11 -25.03 30.78
N ASP A 139 18.89 -25.24 29.72
CA ASP A 139 20.11 -24.47 29.45
C ASP A 139 19.84 -23.25 28.55
N LYS A 140 19.93 -22.05 29.14
CA LYS A 140 19.68 -20.76 28.48
C LYS A 140 20.48 -20.54 27.19
N LYS A 141 21.66 -21.15 27.05
CA LYS A 141 22.51 -21.02 25.85
C LYS A 141 21.94 -21.76 24.66
N ASP A 142 21.44 -22.97 24.88
CA ASP A 142 20.84 -23.80 23.83
C ASP A 142 19.51 -23.21 23.35
N VAL A 143 18.77 -22.59 24.27
CA VAL A 143 17.55 -21.82 23.95
C VAL A 143 17.89 -20.63 23.05
N LEU A 144 18.88 -19.82 23.43
CA LEU A 144 19.29 -18.66 22.64
C LEU A 144 19.81 -19.06 21.25
N GLU A 145 20.59 -20.14 21.16
CA GLU A 145 21.08 -20.65 19.88
C GLU A 145 19.94 -21.16 18.97
N LYS A 146 18.93 -21.84 19.53
CA LYS A 146 17.73 -22.26 18.80
C LYS A 146 16.89 -21.08 18.31
N LEU A 147 16.72 -20.05 19.14
CA LEU A 147 15.99 -18.83 18.76
C LEU A 147 16.71 -18.07 17.65
N LEU A 148 18.03 -17.87 17.78
CA LEU A 148 18.84 -17.19 16.77
C LEU A 148 18.86 -17.92 15.43
N LYS A 149 18.90 -19.26 15.41
CA LYS A 149 18.83 -20.04 14.17
C LYS A 149 17.49 -19.94 13.46
N THR A 150 16.42 -19.56 14.16
CA THR A 150 15.06 -19.58 13.61
C THR A 150 14.47 -18.20 13.33
N GLU A 151 14.85 -17.16 14.08
CA GLU A 151 14.48 -15.76 13.74
C GLU A 151 15.14 -15.27 12.44
N MET A 152 16.10 -16.03 11.91
CA MET A 152 16.54 -15.84 10.53
C MET A 152 15.39 -16.23 9.60
N ILE A 153 14.81 -15.21 8.95
CA ILE A 153 13.91 -15.29 7.79
C ILE A 153 14.23 -16.58 7.01
N PRO A 154 13.23 -17.42 6.66
CA PRO A 154 13.47 -18.67 5.97
C PRO A 154 14.48 -18.44 4.83
N ILE A 155 15.67 -19.01 5.01
CA ILE A 155 16.83 -18.80 4.12
C ILE A 155 16.53 -19.42 2.75
N GLU A 156 15.58 -20.36 2.73
CA GLU A 156 15.08 -21.00 1.53
C GLU A 156 14.07 -20.11 0.82
N PRO A 157 14.33 -19.71 -0.44
CA PRO A 157 13.40 -18.89 -1.20
C PRO A 157 12.09 -19.65 -1.40
N THR A 158 10.97 -19.00 -1.10
CA THR A 158 9.63 -19.54 -1.34
C THR A 158 9.49 -19.93 -2.82
N GLN A 159 9.29 -21.23 -3.09
CA GLN A 159 9.09 -21.73 -4.44
C GLN A 159 7.62 -21.64 -4.82
N LEU A 160 7.27 -20.54 -5.47
CA LEU A 160 5.95 -20.35 -6.11
C LEU A 160 5.94 -20.97 -7.50
N SER A 161 4.78 -21.49 -7.93
CA SER A 161 4.59 -21.91 -9.32
C SER A 161 4.63 -20.70 -10.26
N PHE A 162 4.79 -20.93 -11.56
CA PHE A 162 4.74 -19.84 -12.54
C PHE A 162 3.43 -19.05 -12.48
N TRP A 163 2.30 -19.73 -12.35
CA TRP A 163 0.98 -19.10 -12.33
C TRP A 163 0.74 -18.28 -11.05
N ASP A 164 1.23 -18.77 -9.91
CA ASP A 164 1.13 -18.04 -8.65
C ASP A 164 1.98 -16.76 -8.72
N LYS A 165 3.23 -16.85 -9.21
CA LYS A 165 4.08 -15.68 -9.43
C LYS A 165 3.46 -14.69 -10.40
N PHE A 166 2.87 -15.18 -11.49
CA PHE A 166 2.23 -14.33 -12.48
C PHE A 166 1.04 -13.58 -11.87
N TYR A 167 0.15 -14.29 -11.19
CA TYR A 167 -1.02 -13.69 -10.55
C TYR A 167 -0.62 -12.67 -9.47
N GLU A 168 0.32 -13.04 -8.60
CA GLU A 168 0.85 -12.15 -7.57
C GLU A 168 1.46 -10.89 -8.18
N LEU A 169 2.24 -11.03 -9.26
CA LEU A 169 2.84 -9.89 -9.96
C LEU A 169 1.77 -8.98 -10.56
N GLN A 170 0.76 -9.53 -11.26
CA GLN A 170 -0.32 -8.72 -11.85
C GLN A 170 -1.12 -7.97 -10.78
N MET A 171 -1.44 -8.63 -9.67
CA MET A 171 -2.12 -8.00 -8.54
C MET A 171 -1.28 -6.88 -7.93
N LYS A 172 0.04 -7.11 -7.77
CA LYS A 172 0.96 -6.07 -7.30
C LYS A 172 1.08 -4.90 -8.26
N MET A 173 1.17 -5.14 -9.57
CA MET A 173 1.19 -4.07 -10.57
C MET A 173 -0.08 -3.23 -10.55
N LEU A 174 -1.24 -3.86 -10.36
CA LEU A 174 -2.53 -3.18 -10.30
C LEU A 174 -2.67 -2.32 -9.04
N VAL A 175 -2.27 -2.84 -7.87
CA VAL A 175 -2.33 -2.09 -6.59
C VAL A 175 -1.26 -1.00 -6.51
N HIS A 176 -0.08 -1.22 -7.09
CA HIS A 176 1.02 -0.26 -7.02
C HIS A 176 0.83 0.97 -7.91
N ALA A 177 0.05 0.85 -8.99
CA ALA A 177 -0.19 1.94 -9.93
C ALA A 177 -0.79 3.21 -9.28
N GLU A 178 -1.44 3.08 -8.12
CA GLU A 178 -2.08 4.19 -7.39
C GLU A 178 -1.12 5.04 -6.55
N LYS A 179 0.15 4.64 -6.37
CA LYS A 179 1.09 5.27 -5.42
C LYS A 179 2.23 6.07 -6.05
N LEU A 180 2.01 6.73 -7.18
CA LEU A 180 3.06 7.56 -7.80
C LEU A 180 3.02 9.01 -7.27
N GLU A 181 4.16 9.49 -6.77
CA GLU A 181 4.31 10.86 -6.28
C GLU A 181 4.28 11.89 -7.40
N GLY A 182 3.65 13.04 -7.12
CA GLY A 182 3.57 14.19 -8.01
C GLY A 182 4.95 14.64 -8.53
N HIS A 183 5.07 14.85 -9.84
CA HIS A 183 6.29 15.36 -10.47
C HIS A 183 6.07 16.78 -11.02
N MET A 184 7.09 17.65 -10.97
CA MET A 184 6.97 19.05 -11.41
C MET A 184 6.57 19.21 -12.89
N TYR A 185 6.98 18.26 -13.74
CA TYR A 185 6.61 18.21 -15.16
C TYR A 185 5.39 17.31 -15.45
N SER A 186 4.60 16.93 -14.45
CA SER A 186 3.34 16.25 -14.69
C SER A 186 2.37 17.17 -15.43
N SER A 187 1.55 16.59 -16.28
CA SER A 187 0.51 17.29 -17.02
C SER A 187 -0.82 16.57 -16.93
N GLU A 188 -1.89 17.34 -16.98
CA GLU A 188 -3.24 16.82 -16.86
C GLU A 188 -3.82 16.49 -18.25
N PRO A 189 -4.70 15.49 -18.37
CA PRO A 189 -5.21 15.05 -19.67
C PRO A 189 -5.85 16.15 -20.52
N PHE A 190 -6.47 17.16 -19.91
CA PHE A 190 -7.09 18.28 -20.64
C PHE A 190 -6.07 19.29 -21.20
N GLU A 191 -4.83 19.28 -20.70
CA GLU A 191 -3.73 20.14 -21.19
C GLU A 191 -3.12 19.59 -22.49
N TRP A 192 -3.32 18.30 -22.78
CA TRP A 192 -2.67 17.63 -23.92
C TRP A 192 -3.21 18.05 -25.29
N PRO A 193 -4.53 18.20 -25.53
CA PRO A 193 -5.04 18.58 -26.84
C PRO A 193 -4.50 19.91 -27.37
N LEU A 194 -4.17 20.85 -26.47
CA LEU A 194 -3.60 22.17 -26.77
C LEU A 194 -2.09 22.26 -26.57
N MET A 195 -1.47 21.22 -25.98
CA MET A 195 -0.04 21.17 -25.67
C MET A 195 0.39 22.33 -24.76
N ASP A 196 -0.32 22.53 -23.65
CA ASP A 196 -0.07 23.66 -22.73
C ASP A 196 1.24 23.47 -21.95
N LYS A 197 1.61 22.22 -21.64
CA LYS A 197 2.84 21.85 -20.94
C LYS A 197 3.66 20.83 -21.73
N GLY A 198 4.96 21.08 -21.83
CA GLY A 198 5.97 20.14 -22.32
C GLY A 198 6.70 19.43 -21.17
N ILE A 199 7.63 18.54 -21.51
CA ILE A 199 8.44 17.81 -20.52
C ILE A 199 9.92 18.03 -20.81
N ALA A 200 10.70 18.40 -19.79
CA ALA A 200 12.15 18.39 -19.86
C ALA A 200 12.66 16.98 -19.51
N TYR A 201 13.32 16.29 -20.45
CA TYR A 201 13.94 14.98 -20.20
C TYR A 201 15.32 15.10 -19.59
N TRP A 202 16.07 16.12 -20.00
CA TRP A 202 17.45 16.28 -19.57
C TRP A 202 17.85 17.74 -19.61
N VAL A 203 18.59 18.16 -18.60
CA VAL A 203 19.15 19.51 -18.46
C VAL A 203 20.57 19.36 -17.94
N ASP A 204 21.56 19.83 -18.71
CA ASP A 204 22.94 19.93 -18.23
C ASP A 204 23.13 21.22 -17.42
N SER A 205 23.68 21.07 -16.22
CA SER A 205 23.95 22.21 -15.33
C SER A 205 25.18 23.02 -15.76
N ALA A 206 26.10 22.44 -16.53
CA ALA A 206 27.33 23.11 -16.94
C ALA A 206 27.17 23.86 -18.27
N SER A 207 26.59 23.21 -19.29
CA SER A 207 26.42 23.81 -20.62
C SER A 207 25.06 24.47 -20.84
N ASN A 208 24.10 24.34 -19.91
CA ASN A 208 22.70 24.73 -20.08
C ASN A 208 22.02 24.07 -21.31
N ALA A 209 22.55 22.97 -21.83
CA ALA A 209 21.90 22.19 -22.87
C ALA A 209 20.66 21.49 -22.30
N GLN A 210 19.56 21.46 -23.07
CA GLN A 210 18.30 20.88 -22.62
C GLN A 210 17.65 20.04 -23.72
N ILE A 211 17.06 18.91 -23.34
CA ILE A 211 16.26 18.05 -24.21
C ILE A 211 14.82 18.10 -23.70
N HIS A 212 13.93 18.62 -24.54
CA HIS A 212 12.50 18.76 -24.23
C HIS A 212 11.65 17.93 -25.19
N LEU A 213 10.62 17.28 -24.64
CA LEU A 213 9.53 16.72 -25.41
C LEU A 213 8.50 17.82 -25.66
N LEU A 214 8.43 18.26 -26.92
CA LEU A 214 7.41 19.15 -27.42
C LEU A 214 6.91 18.64 -28.76
N GLY A 215 5.59 18.61 -28.92
CA GLY A 215 4.98 18.29 -30.20
C GLY A 215 5.25 19.38 -31.24
N ASN A 216 5.20 19.00 -32.52
CA ASN A 216 5.22 19.98 -33.60
C ASN A 216 3.92 20.78 -33.58
N LEU A 217 4.00 22.08 -33.28
CA LEU A 217 2.86 22.99 -33.18
C LEU A 217 1.93 22.91 -34.38
N VAL A 218 2.46 22.92 -35.60
CA VAL A 218 1.65 22.93 -36.83
C VAL A 218 0.82 21.65 -36.93
N ILE A 219 1.45 20.50 -36.71
CA ILE A 219 0.78 19.19 -36.77
C ILE A 219 -0.21 19.05 -35.62
N TRP A 220 0.16 19.50 -34.43
CA TRP A 220 -0.68 19.33 -33.24
C TRP A 220 -2.00 20.08 -33.35
N TYR A 221 -1.92 21.36 -33.73
CA TYR A 221 -3.09 22.23 -33.88
C TYR A 221 -3.91 21.87 -35.11
N SER A 222 -3.28 21.56 -36.25
CA SER A 222 -4.01 21.14 -37.45
C SER A 222 -4.79 19.85 -37.21
N ALA A 223 -4.21 18.91 -36.49
CA ALA A 223 -4.87 17.66 -36.15
C ALA A 223 -5.99 17.87 -35.10
N THR A 224 -5.88 18.84 -34.18
CA THR A 224 -6.98 19.21 -33.26
C THR A 224 -8.14 19.80 -34.05
N LEU A 225 -7.82 20.69 -34.99
CA LEU A 225 -8.81 21.28 -35.88
C LEU A 225 -9.48 20.22 -36.76
N ALA A 226 -8.73 19.20 -37.22
CA ALA A 226 -9.27 18.10 -38.02
C ALA A 226 -10.34 17.30 -37.26
N ILE A 227 -10.13 16.99 -35.97
CA ILE A 227 -11.15 16.33 -35.14
C ILE A 227 -12.41 17.20 -35.03
N VAL A 228 -12.25 18.48 -34.69
CA VAL A 228 -13.39 19.41 -34.53
C VAL A 228 -14.15 19.55 -35.85
N ALA A 229 -13.43 19.68 -36.97
CA ALA A 229 -14.02 19.75 -38.30
C ALA A 229 -14.75 18.46 -38.66
N TYR A 230 -14.16 17.29 -38.40
CA TYR A 230 -14.78 15.99 -38.65
C TYR A 230 -16.07 15.82 -37.85
N VAL A 231 -16.05 16.09 -36.54
CA VAL A 231 -17.25 16.03 -35.69
C VAL A 231 -18.30 17.01 -36.17
N GLY A 232 -17.91 18.23 -36.56
CA GLY A 232 -18.80 19.22 -37.15
C GLY A 232 -19.47 18.73 -38.44
N PHE A 233 -18.70 18.16 -39.36
CA PHE A 233 -19.22 17.57 -40.59
C PHE A 233 -20.10 16.36 -40.31
N LEU A 234 -19.72 15.48 -39.39
CA LEU A 234 -20.50 14.32 -38.99
C LEU A 234 -21.88 14.74 -38.46
N VAL A 235 -21.93 15.69 -37.53
CA VAL A 235 -23.19 16.23 -36.99
C VAL A 235 -24.02 16.89 -38.10
N PHE A 236 -23.39 17.69 -38.96
CA PHE A 236 -24.06 18.33 -40.10
C PHE A 236 -24.71 17.30 -41.05
N TYR A 237 -23.95 16.29 -41.48
CA TYR A 237 -24.47 15.24 -42.36
C TYR A 237 -25.53 14.38 -41.69
N LEU A 238 -25.40 14.08 -40.39
CA LEU A 238 -26.43 13.36 -39.63
C LEU A 238 -27.75 14.13 -39.56
N ILE A 239 -27.70 15.45 -39.32
CA ILE A 239 -28.89 16.32 -39.31
C ILE A 239 -29.54 16.37 -40.69
N ARG A 240 -28.76 16.50 -41.77
CA ARG A 240 -29.29 16.55 -43.15
C ARG A 240 -29.89 15.21 -43.57
N ARG A 241 -29.24 14.10 -43.27
CA ARG A 241 -29.78 12.76 -43.50
C ARG A 241 -31.06 12.51 -42.71
N ARG A 242 -31.16 12.99 -41.46
CA ARG A 242 -32.42 12.93 -40.67
C ARG A 242 -33.57 13.70 -41.35
N ARG A 243 -33.24 14.79 -42.06
CA ARG A 243 -34.19 15.57 -42.87
C ARG A 243 -34.41 15.02 -44.29
N GLN A 244 -33.90 13.81 -44.59
CA GLN A 244 -34.01 13.14 -45.89
C GLN A 244 -33.26 13.86 -47.03
N PHE A 245 -32.26 14.68 -46.71
CA PHE A 245 -31.31 15.21 -47.69
C PHE A 245 -30.05 14.35 -47.69
N PHE A 246 -29.78 13.71 -48.83
CA PHE A 246 -28.61 12.85 -49.03
C PHE A 246 -27.61 13.54 -49.96
N ASP A 247 -26.65 14.27 -49.37
CA ASP A 247 -25.67 15.06 -50.13
C ASP A 247 -24.51 14.21 -50.68
N LEU A 248 -24.18 13.13 -49.98
CA LEU A 248 -23.12 12.18 -50.33
C LEU A 248 -23.75 10.89 -50.86
N ASN A 249 -23.14 10.31 -51.89
CA ASN A 249 -23.48 8.96 -52.34
C ASN A 249 -23.27 7.96 -51.21
N GLU A 250 -24.02 6.85 -51.21
CA GLU A 250 -23.98 5.91 -50.10
C GLU A 250 -22.58 5.29 -49.90
N ASP A 251 -21.83 5.04 -50.97
CA ASP A 251 -20.45 4.55 -50.88
C ASP A 251 -19.49 5.56 -50.23
N GLU A 252 -19.64 6.85 -50.54
CA GLU A 252 -18.83 7.93 -49.96
C GLU A 252 -19.16 8.15 -48.49
N TRP A 253 -20.45 8.05 -48.15
CA TRP A 253 -20.91 8.10 -46.77
C TRP A 253 -20.37 6.95 -45.93
N GLN A 254 -20.40 5.72 -46.44
CA GLN A 254 -19.86 4.56 -45.71
C GLN A 254 -18.35 4.72 -45.48
N LYS A 255 -17.60 5.23 -46.46
CA LYS A 255 -16.16 5.55 -46.29
C LYS A 255 -15.92 6.64 -45.24
N PHE A 256 -16.68 7.74 -45.31
CA PHE A 256 -16.60 8.83 -44.34
C PHE A 256 -16.92 8.37 -42.92
N ARG A 257 -17.97 7.56 -42.78
CA ARG A 257 -18.41 6.97 -41.52
C ARG A 257 -17.38 6.00 -40.96
N PHE A 258 -16.97 5.01 -41.74
CA PHE A 258 -16.03 3.98 -41.31
C PHE A 258 -14.66 4.56 -40.93
N GLY A 259 -14.14 5.48 -41.76
CA GLY A 259 -12.86 6.13 -41.48
C GLY A 259 -12.90 6.88 -40.16
N GLY A 260 -13.90 7.73 -39.95
CA GLY A 260 -13.98 8.45 -38.70
C GLY A 260 -14.45 7.61 -37.51
N GLU A 261 -15.22 6.55 -37.67
CA GLU A 261 -15.47 5.59 -36.60
C GLU A 261 -14.16 4.99 -36.08
N ILE A 262 -13.25 4.58 -36.98
CA ILE A 262 -11.94 4.04 -36.59
C ILE A 262 -11.08 5.11 -35.90
N PHE A 263 -10.90 6.27 -36.53
CA PHE A 263 -9.99 7.31 -36.01
C PHE A 263 -10.54 7.96 -34.74
N LEU A 264 -11.84 8.27 -34.69
CA LEU A 264 -12.47 8.88 -33.52
C LEU A 264 -12.57 7.89 -32.36
N ALA A 265 -12.97 6.63 -32.61
CA ALA A 265 -12.99 5.61 -31.55
C ALA A 265 -11.58 5.30 -31.06
N GLY A 266 -10.61 5.17 -31.97
CA GLY A 266 -9.20 4.99 -31.61
C GLY A 266 -8.68 6.14 -30.75
N TYR A 267 -8.99 7.39 -31.11
CA TYR A 267 -8.67 8.57 -30.31
C TYR A 267 -9.27 8.49 -28.91
N PHE A 268 -10.58 8.24 -28.80
CA PHE A 268 -11.25 8.19 -27.50
C PHE A 268 -10.79 7.02 -26.63
N ILE A 269 -10.57 5.83 -27.20
CA ILE A 269 -10.09 4.66 -26.43
C ILE A 269 -8.72 4.94 -25.81
N HIS A 270 -7.85 5.68 -26.50
CA HIS A 270 -6.51 6.00 -25.99
C HIS A 270 -6.45 7.29 -25.17
N TYR A 271 -7.47 8.15 -25.22
CA TYR A 271 -7.50 9.42 -24.48
C TYR A 271 -8.37 9.35 -23.23
N LEU A 272 -9.58 8.81 -23.35
CA LEU A 272 -10.63 8.84 -22.33
C LEU A 272 -10.26 8.13 -21.03
N PRO A 273 -9.57 6.96 -21.02
CA PRO A 273 -9.19 6.30 -19.77
C PRO A 273 -8.36 7.20 -18.86
N TYR A 274 -7.48 8.04 -19.42
CA TYR A 274 -6.61 8.91 -18.64
C TYR A 274 -7.36 9.99 -17.84
N LEU A 275 -8.60 10.31 -18.21
CA LEU A 275 -9.44 11.23 -17.42
C LEU A 275 -9.93 10.63 -16.10
N PHE A 276 -9.91 9.30 -15.96
CA PHE A 276 -10.41 8.60 -14.79
C PHE A 276 -9.29 7.99 -13.93
N VAL A 277 -8.03 8.11 -14.34
CA VAL A 277 -6.91 7.57 -13.58
C VAL A 277 -6.26 8.67 -12.77
N GLU A 278 -6.30 8.53 -11.45
CA GLU A 278 -5.62 9.40 -10.49
C GLU A 278 -4.16 8.95 -10.34
N GLN A 279 -3.33 9.22 -11.35
CA GLN A 279 -1.90 8.94 -11.33
C GLN A 279 -1.11 10.12 -11.90
N THR A 280 0.21 10.11 -11.70
CA THR A 280 1.09 11.09 -12.34
C THR A 280 1.17 10.83 -13.83
N LEU A 281 0.60 11.74 -14.62
CA LEU A 281 0.56 11.63 -16.07
C LEU A 281 1.48 12.66 -16.73
N PHE A 282 1.82 12.37 -17.98
CA PHE A 282 2.77 13.13 -18.77
C PHE A 282 2.28 13.23 -20.22
N LEU A 283 2.77 14.23 -20.96
CA LEU A 283 2.47 14.44 -22.37
C LEU A 283 2.70 13.21 -23.26
N TYR A 284 3.68 12.35 -22.93
CA TYR A 284 3.94 11.15 -23.74
C TYR A 284 2.80 10.12 -23.67
N ASN A 285 1.99 10.11 -22.61
CA ASN A 285 0.80 9.26 -22.51
C ASN A 285 -0.24 9.60 -23.59
N TYR A 286 -0.21 10.81 -24.12
CA TYR A 286 -1.11 11.25 -25.20
C TYR A 286 -0.63 10.85 -26.60
N LEU A 287 0.63 10.46 -26.80
CA LEU A 287 1.18 10.16 -28.13
C LEU A 287 0.43 9.04 -28.87
N PRO A 288 -0.04 7.95 -28.22
CA PRO A 288 -0.89 6.96 -28.88
C PRO A 288 -2.22 7.56 -29.37
N ALA A 289 -2.85 8.44 -28.58
CA ALA A 289 -4.07 9.12 -29.01
C ALA A 289 -3.80 10.11 -30.16
N LEU A 290 -2.65 10.81 -30.13
CA LEU A 290 -2.21 11.69 -31.21
C LEU A 290 -2.08 10.96 -32.55
N LEU A 291 -1.67 9.69 -32.56
CA LEU A 291 -1.56 8.90 -33.78
C LEU A 291 -2.90 8.80 -34.52
N TYR A 292 -4.01 8.61 -33.80
CA TYR A 292 -5.35 8.54 -34.39
C TYR A 292 -5.92 9.89 -34.81
N LYS A 293 -5.27 10.96 -34.35
CA LYS A 293 -5.67 12.34 -34.59
C LYS A 293 -5.02 12.91 -35.87
N ILE A 294 -3.85 12.39 -36.27
CA ILE A 294 -3.10 12.74 -37.50
C ILE A 294 -3.64 11.93 -38.68
#